data_AF-A0A7G5LTG4-F1
#
_entry.id   AF-A0A7G5LTG4-F1
#
_cell.length_a   1.000
_cell.length_b   1.000
_cell.length_c   1.000
_cell.angle_alpha   90.00
_cell.angle_beta   90.00
_cell.angle_gamma   90.00
#
_symmetry.space_group_name_H-M   'P 1'
#
loop_
_entity.id
_entity.type
_entity.pdbx_description
1 polymer ?
#
loop_
_entity_poly.entity_id
_entity_poly.type
_entity_poly.pdbx_seq_one_letter_code
_entity_poly.pdbx_strand_id
1 'polypeptide(L)' 'MDFTRDELVWINNALSEVLTGGPGIEDWEFDTRIGGDRDEVRALLGRVHDEVSALRRADPEW' A
#
# COMPACT_ATOMS: atom_id res chain seq x y z
N MET A 1 11.15 4.20 -10.70
CA MET A 1 10.19 3.26 -11.30
C MET A 1 8.93 4.06 -11.45
N ASP A 2 8.52 4.34 -12.69
CA ASP A 2 7.44 5.29 -12.93
C ASP A 2 6.13 4.49 -13.00
N PHE A 3 5.34 4.57 -11.95
CA PHE A 3 4.00 4.00 -11.91
C PHE A 3 3.02 5.03 -12.47
N THR A 4 2.01 4.54 -13.18
CA THR A 4 0.83 5.35 -13.53
C THR A 4 0.02 5.67 -12.27
N ARG A 5 -0.85 6.67 -12.41
CA ARG A 5 -1.82 7.06 -11.38
C ARG A 5 -2.66 5.87 -10.89
N ASP A 6 -3.22 5.10 -11.82
CA ASP A 6 -4.10 4.00 -11.47
C ASP A 6 -3.34 2.86 -10.78
N GLU A 7 -2.12 2.57 -11.23
CA GLU A 7 -1.25 1.59 -10.57
C GLU A 7 -0.93 1.98 -9.12
N LEU A 8 -0.64 3.26 -8.84
CA LEU A 8 -0.41 3.73 -7.48
C LEU A 8 -1.66 3.58 -6.60
N VAL A 9 -2.85 3.86 -7.14
CA VAL A 9 -4.12 3.64 -6.42
C VAL A 9 -4.35 2.17 -6.14
N TRP A 10 -4.10 1.29 -7.11
CA TRP A 10 -4.23 -0.15 -6.93
C TRP A 10 -3.27 -0.67 -5.87
N ILE A 11 -2.01 -0.22 -5.89
CA ILE A 11 -1.00 -0.60 -4.89
C ILE A 11 -1.42 -0.10 -3.49
N ASN A 12 -1.85 1.16 -3.36
CA ASN A 12 -2.32 1.71 -2.09
C ASN A 12 -3.46 0.87 -1.50
N ASN A 13 -4.44 0.49 -2.33
CA ASN A 13 -5.60 -0.27 -1.89
C ASN A 13 -5.22 -1.71 -1.53
N ALA A 14 -4.38 -2.37 -2.35
CA ALA A 14 -3.92 -3.72 -2.09
C ALA A 14 -3.12 -3.81 -0.79
N LEU A 15 -2.21 -2.87 -0.53
CA LEU A 15 -1.44 -2.83 0.72
C LEU A 15 -2.35 -2.58 1.93
N SER A 16 -3.34 -1.69 1.79
CA SER A 16 -4.33 -1.46 2.84
C SER A 16 -5.14 -2.72 3.13
N GLU A 17 -5.60 -3.43 2.11
CA GLU A 17 -6.39 -4.66 2.26
C GLU A 17 -5.56 -5.79 2.89
N VAL A 18 -4.30 -5.96 2.49
CA VAL A 18 -3.41 -6.94 3.11
C VAL A 18 -3.21 -6.67 4.60
N LEU A 19 -3.08 -5.39 4.98
CA LEU A 19 -2.88 -4.99 6.38
C LEU A 19 -4.15 -5.11 7.24
N THR A 20 -5.35 -4.94 6.67
CA THR A 20 -6.61 -4.81 7.44
C THR A 20 -7.70 -5.84 7.11
N GLY A 21 -7.66 -6.46 5.94
CA GLY A 21 -8.78 -7.21 5.35
C GLY A 21 -8.83 -8.71 5.66
N GLY A 22 -7.79 -9.28 6.27
CA GLY A 22 -7.71 -10.72 6.56
C GLY A 22 -8.14 -11.10 8.00
N PRO A 23 -8.78 -12.26 8.21
CA PRO A 23 -8.96 -12.81 9.55
C PRO A 23 -7.58 -13.03 10.18
N GLY A 24 -7.41 -12.68 11.47
CA GLY A 24 -6.14 -12.56 12.21
C GLY A 24 -5.00 -13.47 11.74
N ILE A 25 -4.33 -13.08 10.65
CA ILE A 25 -3.21 -13.80 10.07
C ILE A 25 -2.04 -13.59 11.02
N GLU A 26 -1.46 -14.68 11.52
CA GLU A 26 -0.27 -14.62 12.36
C GLU A 26 0.90 -14.02 11.57
N ASP A 27 1.81 -13.34 12.26
CA ASP A 27 2.88 -12.57 11.60
C ASP A 27 3.80 -13.45 10.74
N TRP A 28 4.03 -14.72 11.13
CA TRP A 28 4.84 -15.65 10.33
C TRP A 28 4.16 -16.03 9.00
N GLU A 29 2.84 -16.17 8.99
CA GLU A 29 2.08 -16.47 7.77
C GLU A 29 2.02 -15.22 6.88
N PHE A 30 1.86 -14.05 7.50
CA PHE A 30 1.91 -12.77 6.80
C PHE A 30 3.25 -12.59 6.07
N ASP A 31 4.37 -12.75 6.78
CA ASP A 31 5.72 -12.63 6.23
C ASP A 31 5.94 -13.61 5.07
N THR A 32 5.53 -14.88 5.24
CA THR A 32 5.65 -15.90 4.18
C THR A 32 4.85 -15.55 2.93
N ARG A 33 3.64 -14.99 3.08
CA ARG A 33 2.73 -14.71 1.95
C ARG A 33 3.08 -13.41 1.23
N ILE A 34 3.53 -12.40 1.96
CA ILE A 34 3.77 -11.05 1.44
C ILE A 34 5.25 -10.83 1.10
N GLY A 35 6.16 -11.57 1.76
CA GLY A 35 7.60 -11.42 1.61
C GLY A 35 8.17 -10.23 2.36
N GLY A 36 7.50 -9.79 3.42
CA GLY A 36 7.92 -8.72 4.31
C GLY A 36 7.03 -8.64 5.55
N ASP A 37 7.55 -8.03 6.61
CA ASP A 37 6.82 -7.92 7.87
C ASP A 37 5.74 -6.82 7.83
N ARG A 38 4.86 -6.80 8.83
CA ARG A 38 3.75 -5.83 8.88
C ARG A 38 4.23 -4.38 8.98
N ASP A 39 5.37 -4.14 9.61
CA ASP A 39 5.90 -2.78 9.80
C ASP A 39 6.55 -2.28 8.51
N GLU A 40 7.27 -3.13 7.78
CA GLU A 40 7.78 -2.85 6.44
C GLU A 40 6.66 -2.54 5.46
N VAL A 41 5.60 -3.35 5.46
CA VAL A 41 4.43 -3.16 4.60
C VAL A 41 3.66 -1.90 4.98
N ARG A 42 3.52 -1.57 6.28
CA ARG A 42 2.97 -0.27 6.72
C ARG A 42 3.81 0.91 6.27
N ALA A 43 5.13 0.82 6.40
CA ALA A 43 6.04 1.87 5.97
C ALA A 43 5.97 2.07 4.45
N LEU A 44 5.81 1.00 3.67
CA LEU A 44 5.55 1.08 2.25
C LEU A 44 4.19 1.73 1.95
N LEU A 45 3.11 1.30 2.61
CA LEU A 45 1.78 1.90 2.44
C LEU A 45 1.82 3.41 2.70
N GLY A 46 2.50 3.86 3.76
CA GLY A 46 2.67 5.29 4.06
C GLY A 46 3.31 6.06 2.91
N ARG A 47 4.41 5.55 2.36
CA ARG A 47 5.10 6.17 1.21
C ARG A 47 4.23 6.24 -0.03
N VAL A 48 3.51 5.16 -0.36
CA VAL A 48 2.60 5.11 -1.52
C VAL A 48 1.42 6.08 -1.30
N HIS A 49 0.89 6.14 -0.09
CA HIS A 49 -0.20 7.05 0.27
C HIS A 49 0.20 8.53 0.14
N ASP A 50 1.41 8.87 0.55
CA ASP A 50 1.95 10.22 0.42
C ASP A 50 2.13 10.61 -1.05
N GLU A 51 2.62 9.69 -1.89
CA GLU A 51 2.78 9.90 -3.33
C GLU A 51 1.42 10.12 -4.01
N VAL A 52 0.45 9.25 -3.72
CA VAL A 52 -0.94 9.40 -4.17
C VAL A 52 -1.52 10.77 -3.76
N SER A 53 -1.28 11.18 -2.52
CA SER A 53 -1.75 12.46 -2.00
C SER A 53 -1.05 13.65 -2.65
N ALA A 54 0.23 13.54 -3.00
CA ALA A 54 0.95 14.56 -3.73
C ALA A 54 0.40 14.72 -5.15
N LEU A 55 0.13 13.63 -5.85
CA LEU A 55 -0.48 13.64 -7.19
C LEU A 55 -1.89 14.26 -7.16
N ARG A 56 -2.73 13.89 -6.18
CA ARG A 56 -4.04 14.52 -5.93
C ARG A 56 -3.98 16.03 -5.73
N ARG A 57 -2.94 16.53 -5.07
CA ARG A 57 -2.77 17.98 -4.84
C ARG A 57 -2.26 18.70 -6.08
N ALA A 58 -1.46 18.02 -6.90
CA ALA A 58 -0.89 18.58 -8.13
C ALA A 58 -1.93 18.65 -9.26
N ASP A 59 -2.92 17.76 -9.26
CA ASP A 59 -3.99 17.68 -10.23
C ASP A 59 -5.35 17.76 -9.52
N PRO A 60 -6.04 18.91 -9.49
CA PRO A 60 -7.33 19.06 -8.82
C PRO A 60 -8.48 18.28 -9.47
N GLU A 61 -8.30 17.80 -10.71
CA GLU A 61 -9.31 17.01 -11.43
C GLU A 61 -9.17 15.50 -11.16
N TRP A 62 -8.37 15.13 -10.15
CA TRP A 62 -8.05 13.76 -9.79
C TRP A 62 -9.27 12.88 -9.49
#